data_AF-K1T4Z2-F1
#
_entry.id   AF-K1T4Z2-F1
#
_cell.length_a   1.000
_cell.length_b   1.000
_cell.length_c   1.000
_cell.angle_alpha   90.00
_cell.angle_beta   90.00
_cell.angle_gamma   90.00
#
_symmetry.space_group_name_H-M   'P 1'
#
loop_
_entity.id
_entity.type
_entity.pdbx_description
1 polymer ?
#
loop_
_entity_poly.entity_id
_entity_poly.type
_entity_poly.pdbx_seq_one_letter_code
_entity_poly.pdbx_strand_id
1 'polypeptide(L)' 'THPDKTIAVITPFVNQRNEIQEELNQSGITNVDCGTVHAFQGDEKQEIIFS' A
#
# COMPACT_ATOMS: atom_id res chain seq x y z
N THR A 1 -1.94 -14.38 14.68
CA THR A 1 -0.75 -13.51 14.62
C THR A 1 -0.61 -13.02 13.18
N HIS A 2 -1.11 -11.84 12.87
CA HIS A 2 -0.93 -11.20 11.55
C HIS A 2 -0.26 -9.84 11.75
N PRO A 3 1.06 -9.77 12.00
CA PRO A 3 1.73 -8.53 12.36
C PRO A 3 2.52 -7.87 11.21
N ASP A 4 2.46 -8.36 9.97
CA ASP A 4 3.50 -7.98 9.00
C ASP A 4 3.12 -6.84 8.05
N LYS A 5 1.86 -6.40 8.00
CA LYS A 5 1.41 -5.34 7.06
C LYS A 5 0.38 -4.41 7.69
N THR A 6 0.86 -3.46 8.47
CA THR A 6 0.07 -2.54 9.30
C THR A 6 -0.54 -1.39 8.47
N ILE A 7 0.18 -0.94 7.44
CA ILE A 7 -0.13 0.28 6.69
C ILE A 7 -0.43 -0.08 5.23
N ALA A 8 -1.53 0.44 4.70
CA ALA A 8 -1.83 0.39 3.27
C ALA A 8 -1.94 1.78 2.65
N VAL A 9 -1.35 1.94 1.47
CA VAL A 9 -1.49 3.11 0.62
C VAL A 9 -2.39 2.73 -0.55
N ILE A 10 -3.49 3.45 -0.70
CA ILE A 10 -4.48 3.22 -1.75
C ILE A 10 -4.53 4.46 -2.65
N THR A 11 -4.32 4.25 -3.96
CA THR A 11 -4.48 5.28 -4.99
C THR A 11 -5.34 4.75 -6.14
N PRO A 12 -6.20 5.57 -6.75
CA PRO A 12 -6.98 5.15 -7.93
C PRO A 12 -6.12 5.06 -9.20
N PHE A 13 -4.87 5.54 -9.20
CA PHE A 13 -4.03 5.63 -10.38
C PHE A 13 -2.89 4.59 -10.36
N VAL A 14 -2.82 3.77 -11.42
CA VAL A 14 -1.79 2.73 -11.56
C VAL A 14 -0.38 3.32 -11.59
N ASN A 15 -0.19 4.46 -12.27
CA ASN A 15 1.12 5.11 -12.36
C ASN A 15 1.61 5.56 -10.98
N GLN A 16 0.73 6.20 -10.20
CA GLN A 16 1.07 6.65 -8.85
C GLN A 16 1.38 5.47 -7.92
N ARG A 17 0.62 4.37 -8.03
CA ARG A 17 0.90 3.13 -7.29
C ARG A 17 2.30 2.59 -7.61
N ASN A 18 2.74 2.67 -8.86
CA ASN A 18 4.06 2.21 -9.25
C ASN A 18 5.17 3.12 -8.71
N GLU A 19 5.01 4.46 -8.80
CA GLU A 19 5.97 5.42 -8.25
C GLU A 19 6.14 5.25 -6.72
N ILE A 20 5.03 5.12 -5.99
CA ILE A 20 5.06 4.87 -4.55
C ILE A 20 5.76 3.54 -4.24
N GLN A 21 5.47 2.48 -5.00
CA GLN A 21 6.11 1.18 -4.78
C GLN A 21 7.62 1.23 -5.06
N GLU A 22 8.06 1.95 -6.08
CA GLU A 22 9.48 2.14 -6.39
C GLU A 22 10.18 2.90 -5.27
N GLU A 23 9.59 3.98 -4.76
CA GLU A 23 10.16 4.75 -3.65
C GLU A 23 10.24 3.94 -2.35
N LEU A 24 9.19 3.17 -2.03
CA LEU A 24 9.19 2.26 -0.88
C LEU A 24 10.33 1.24 -0.99
N ASN A 25 10.53 0.66 -2.18
CA ASN A 25 11.59 -0.31 -2.43
C ASN A 25 12.98 0.33 -2.30
N GLN A 26 13.18 1.54 -2.86
CA GLN A 26 14.44 2.28 -2.77
C GLN A 26 14.77 2.68 -1.33
N SER A 27 13.75 3.01 -0.54
CA SER A 27 13.86 3.35 0.88
C SER A 27 13.98 2.13 1.79
N GLY A 28 13.88 0.89 1.27
CA GLY A 28 13.94 -0.34 2.07
C GLY A 28 12.72 -0.55 2.98
N ILE A 29 11.60 0.11 2.71
CA ILE A 29 10.37 0.03 3.48
C ILE A 29 9.56 -1.16 2.98
N THR A 30 9.37 -2.17 3.84
CA THR A 30 8.74 -3.45 3.47
C THR A 30 7.44 -3.74 4.19
N ASN A 31 7.08 -2.92 5.19
CA ASN A 31 5.89 -3.08 6.04
C ASN A 31 4.67 -2.26 5.55
N VAL A 32 4.68 -1.82 4.29
CA VAL A 32 3.61 -1.03 3.65
C VAL A 32 3.10 -1.74 2.40
N ASP A 33 1.79 -1.93 2.29
CA ASP A 33 1.14 -2.43 1.08
C ASP A 33 0.68 -1.24 0.21
N CYS A 34 1.14 -1.14 -1.05
CA CYS A 34 0.65 -0.14 -2.00
C CYS A 34 -0.17 -0.79 -3.13
N GLY A 35 -1.43 -0.39 -3.26
CA GLY A 35 -2.35 -0.97 -4.25
C GLY A 35 -3.42 0.00 -4.72
N THR A 36 -4.23 -0.45 -5.67
CA THR A 36 -5.40 0.30 -6.14
C THR A 36 -6.64 -0.11 -5.35
N VAL A 37 -7.69 0.72 -5.36
CA VAL A 37 -8.99 0.42 -4.69
C VAL A 37 -9.52 -0.99 -4.98
N HIS A 38 -9.30 -1.51 -6.20
CA HIS A 38 -9.74 -2.85 -6.60
C HIS A 38 -8.97 -3.97 -5.88
N ALA A 39 -7.72 -3.74 -5.50
CA ALA A 39 -6.87 -4.71 -4.80
C ALA A 39 -7.24 -4.87 -3.31
N PHE A 40 -8.04 -3.96 -2.76
CA PHE A 40 -8.40 -3.92 -1.33
C PHE A 40 -9.88 -4.23 -1.07
N GLN A 41 -10.62 -4.77 -2.04
CA GLN A 41 -12.00 -5.19 -1.81
C GLN A 41 -12.06 -6.40 -0.86
N GLY A 42 -12.40 -6.14 0.41
CA GLY A 42 -12.56 -7.15 1.44
C GLY A 42 -11.32 -7.41 2.32
N ASP A 43 -10.26 -6.61 2.19
CA ASP A 43 -9.08 -6.66 3.07
C ASP A 43 -9.13 -5.53 4.11
N GLU A 44 -8.91 -5.87 5.38
CA GLU A 44 -8.89 -4.92 6.49
C GLU A 44 -7.44 -4.62 6.89
N LYS A 45 -7.08 -3.33 6.90
CA LYS A 45 -5.75 -2.84 7.34
C LYS A 45 -5.94 -1.88 8.52
N GLN A 46 -4.91 -1.76 9.35
CA GLN A 46 -5.00 -0.94 10.57
C GLN A 46 -4.98 0.56 10.24
N GLU A 47 -4.25 0.97 9.20
CA GLU A 47 -4.17 2.35 8.75
C GLU A 47 -4.19 2.43 7.21
N ILE A 48 -5.04 3.31 6.66
CA ILE A 48 -5.21 3.54 5.22
C ILE A 48 -4.83 4.98 4.89
N ILE A 49 -3.89 5.16 3.97
CA ILE A 49 -3.53 6.46 3.41
C ILE A 49 -4.12 6.55 2.00
N PHE A 50 -4.93 7.58 1.77
CA PHE A 50 -5.54 7.87 0.48
C PHE A 50 -4.83 9.06 -0.17
N SER A 51 -4.37 8.87 -1.41
CA SER A 51 -3.69 9.91 -2.21
C SER A 51 -4.32 10.10 -3.58
#